data_AF-A0A2A6EHT6-F1
#
_entry.id   AF-A0A2A6EHT6-F1
#
_cell.length_a   1.000
_cell.length_b   1.000
_cell.length_c   1.000
_cell.angle_alpha   90.00
_cell.angle_beta   90.00
_cell.angle_gamma   90.00
#
_symmetry.space_group_name_H-M   'P 1'
#
loop_
_entity.id
_entity.type
_entity.pdbx_description
1 polymer ?
#
loop_
_entity_poly.entity_id
_entity_poly.type
_entity_poly.pdbx_seq_one_letter_code
_entity_poly.pdbx_strand_id
1 'polypeptide(L)'
;MTPEEYEKYVASLYQARGYKTIVTPLSGDWGIDVIATKGTEKIAIQAKMYGRTYRKVNRSNIMELYGAMAFQDCTKAVLATDGELLDDAKIVAEKLNIEILQTRTNNTDTSMKGNLYKEEKPKLFNSYPTFDEAWQKYIMPLKGSTLKNSRGNNKIIDVNWGGIKRITSKDKEGEIGIEGFRLAYNKLIKEDKVTRSYINQQVNKRCSSGIVLILGQLPFVEMINRPKSLILKQ
;
A
#
# COMPACT_ATOMS: atom_id res chain seq x y z
N MET A 1 -15.21 8.64 -15.17
CA MET A 1 -13.91 8.93 -14.56
C MET A 1 -13.14 7.66 -14.35
N THR A 2 -12.25 7.40 -15.29
CA THR A 2 -11.12 6.47 -15.21
C THR A 2 -9.95 7.14 -14.45
N PRO A 3 -8.89 6.39 -14.07
CA PRO A 3 -7.68 7.00 -13.50
C PRO A 3 -7.04 8.06 -14.40
N GLU A 4 -6.93 7.81 -15.71
CA GLU A 4 -6.39 8.78 -16.67
C GLU A 4 -7.27 10.04 -16.77
N GLU A 5 -8.61 9.87 -16.78
CA GLU A 5 -9.54 11.01 -16.72
C GLU A 5 -9.40 11.79 -15.41
N TYR A 6 -9.08 11.11 -14.30
CA TYR A 6 -8.84 11.74 -13.01
C TYR A 6 -7.55 12.56 -12.99
N GLU A 7 -6.47 12.09 -13.60
CA GLU A 7 -5.21 12.84 -13.77
C GLU A 7 -5.44 14.12 -14.57
N LYS A 8 -6.18 14.03 -15.70
CA LYS A 8 -6.56 15.19 -16.52
C LYS A 8 -7.45 16.17 -15.76
N TYR A 9 -8.37 15.67 -14.93
CA TYR A 9 -9.18 16.50 -14.05
C TYR A 9 -8.33 17.23 -13.00
N VAL A 10 -7.38 16.55 -12.35
CA VAL A 10 -6.46 17.20 -11.42
C VAL A 10 -5.62 18.27 -12.11
N ALA A 11 -5.13 18.01 -13.33
CA ALA A 11 -4.43 19.00 -14.13
C ALA A 11 -5.30 20.24 -14.40
N SER A 12 -6.57 20.07 -14.77
CA SER A 12 -7.46 21.20 -15.06
C SER A 12 -7.74 22.08 -13.83
N LEU A 13 -7.75 21.52 -12.61
CA LEU A 13 -7.84 22.31 -11.38
C LEU A 13 -6.65 23.27 -11.20
N TYR A 14 -5.44 22.84 -11.59
CA TYR A 14 -4.26 23.71 -11.54
C TYR A 14 -4.19 24.69 -12.71
N GLN A 15 -4.65 24.28 -13.91
CA GLN A 15 -4.83 25.20 -15.04
C GLN A 15 -5.76 26.37 -14.67
N ALA A 16 -6.88 26.08 -14.01
CA ALA A 16 -7.81 27.10 -13.52
C ALA A 16 -7.18 28.05 -12.48
N ARG A 17 -6.12 27.62 -11.77
CA ARG A 17 -5.32 28.46 -10.86
C ARG A 17 -4.16 29.20 -11.57
N GLY A 18 -4.11 29.13 -12.90
CA GLY A 18 -3.13 29.81 -13.74
C GLY A 18 -1.79 29.09 -13.87
N TYR A 19 -1.73 27.78 -13.63
CA TYR A 19 -0.53 26.98 -13.88
C TYR A 19 -0.52 26.44 -15.31
N LYS A 20 0.67 26.31 -15.90
CA LYS A 20 0.88 25.44 -17.08
C LYS A 20 1.06 24.01 -16.57
N THR A 21 0.28 23.07 -17.08
CA THR A 21 0.32 21.67 -16.61
C THR A 21 0.71 20.71 -17.71
N ILE A 22 1.47 19.68 -17.36
CA ILE A 22 1.81 18.55 -18.23
C ILE A 22 1.35 17.29 -17.51
N VAL A 23 0.45 16.51 -18.13
CA VAL A 23 0.14 15.14 -17.68
C VAL A 23 1.25 14.24 -18.20
N THR A 24 1.87 13.46 -17.32
CA THR A 24 3.01 12.61 -17.69
C THR A 24 2.52 11.31 -18.35
N PRO A 25 3.40 10.62 -19.12
CA PRO A 25 3.06 9.30 -19.64
C PRO A 25 2.89 8.27 -18.52
N LEU A 26 2.08 7.24 -18.76
CA LEU A 26 1.84 6.12 -17.81
C LEU A 26 3.09 5.32 -17.42
N SER A 27 4.21 5.49 -18.12
CA SER A 27 5.48 4.80 -17.85
C SER A 27 6.66 5.78 -17.83
N GLY A 28 7.59 5.56 -16.88
CA GLY A 28 8.80 6.37 -16.75
C GLY A 28 8.61 7.74 -16.09
N ASP A 29 7.44 7.97 -15.48
CA ASP A 29 7.05 9.19 -14.79
C ASP A 29 7.57 9.31 -13.35
N TRP A 30 8.24 8.26 -12.87
CA TRP A 30 8.74 8.13 -11.49
C TRP A 30 7.65 8.30 -10.43
N GLY A 31 6.38 8.08 -10.80
CA GLY A 31 5.22 8.23 -9.91
C GLY A 31 4.65 9.64 -9.80
N ILE A 32 5.01 10.55 -10.70
CA ILE A 32 4.37 11.87 -10.84
C ILE A 32 3.41 11.82 -12.02
N ASP A 33 2.11 12.01 -11.77
CA ASP A 33 1.10 11.96 -12.83
C ASP A 33 0.91 13.33 -13.53
N VAL A 34 1.17 14.44 -12.83
CA VAL A 34 1.08 15.80 -13.39
C VAL A 34 2.21 16.69 -12.86
N ILE A 35 2.82 17.46 -13.76
CA ILE A 35 3.73 18.57 -13.40
C ILE A 35 3.01 19.89 -13.67
N ALA A 36 2.91 20.76 -12.66
CA ALA A 36 2.32 22.09 -12.80
C ALA A 36 3.39 23.18 -12.57
N THR A 37 3.45 24.20 -13.42
CA THR A 37 4.44 25.28 -13.35
C THR A 37 3.80 26.66 -13.39
N LYS A 38 4.27 27.56 -12.52
CA LYS A 38 3.86 28.97 -12.47
C LYS A 38 4.97 29.82 -11.88
N GLY A 39 5.61 30.64 -12.72
CA GLY A 39 6.79 31.41 -12.29
C GLY A 39 7.92 30.48 -11.86
N THR A 40 8.40 30.65 -10.63
CA THR A 40 9.44 29.80 -10.03
C THR A 40 8.88 28.53 -9.36
N GLU A 41 7.55 28.38 -9.27
CA GLU A 41 6.95 27.19 -8.68
C GLU A 41 6.85 26.06 -9.71
N LYS A 42 7.34 24.88 -9.32
CA LYS A 42 7.21 23.62 -10.06
C LYS A 42 6.67 22.55 -9.12
N ILE A 43 5.44 22.11 -9.36
CA ILE A 43 4.71 21.20 -8.48
C ILE A 43 4.70 19.80 -9.09
N ALA A 44 5.19 18.82 -8.35
CA ALA A 44 4.99 17.40 -8.61
C ALA A 44 3.63 16.98 -8.05
N ILE A 45 2.74 16.46 -8.89
CA ILE A 45 1.41 16.03 -8.46
C ILE A 45 1.24 14.54 -8.75
N GLN A 46 0.88 13.77 -7.72
CA GLN A 46 0.46 12.39 -7.86
C GLN A 46 -1.04 12.27 -7.56
N ALA A 47 -1.79 11.64 -8.45
CA ALA A 47 -3.23 11.45 -8.40
C ALA A 47 -3.58 10.00 -8.00
N LYS A 48 -4.38 9.84 -6.93
CA LYS A 48 -4.87 8.54 -6.45
C LYS A 48 -6.40 8.53 -6.40
N MET A 49 -7.03 7.99 -7.44
CA MET A 49 -8.49 7.82 -7.51
C MET A 49 -8.97 6.60 -6.69
N TYR A 50 -9.11 6.78 -5.37
CA TYR A 50 -9.45 5.73 -4.40
C TYR A 50 -10.86 5.85 -3.81
N GLY A 51 -11.62 6.89 -4.14
CA GLY A 51 -12.91 7.25 -3.53
C GLY A 51 -14.02 6.21 -3.66
N ARG A 52 -13.94 5.30 -4.62
CA ARG A 52 -14.90 4.18 -4.77
C ARG A 52 -14.31 2.84 -4.33
N THR A 53 -13.22 2.86 -3.60
CA THR A 53 -12.48 1.67 -3.18
C THR A 53 -12.28 1.65 -1.68
N TYR A 54 -11.97 0.47 -1.14
CA TYR A 54 -11.54 0.30 0.25
C TYR A 54 -10.05 0.61 0.46
N ARG A 55 -9.32 0.92 -0.62
CA ARG A 55 -7.91 1.29 -0.55
C ARG A 55 -7.82 2.74 -0.11
N LYS A 56 -6.86 3.00 0.76
CA LYS A 56 -6.53 4.34 1.24
C LYS A 56 -5.13 4.68 0.75
N VAL A 57 -4.85 5.97 0.66
CA VAL A 57 -3.48 6.45 0.46
C VAL A 57 -2.66 6.02 1.68
N ASN A 58 -1.53 5.37 1.43
CA ASN A 58 -0.65 4.87 2.46
C ASN A 58 0.63 5.71 2.58
N ARG A 59 1.39 5.48 3.65
CA ARG A 59 2.68 6.14 3.91
C ARG A 59 3.65 6.04 2.74
N SER A 60 3.71 4.89 2.07
CA SER A 60 4.62 4.67 0.93
C SER A 60 4.33 5.63 -0.22
N ASN A 61 3.05 5.90 -0.51
CA ASN A 61 2.67 6.83 -1.58
C ASN A 61 3.23 8.25 -1.32
N ILE A 62 3.18 8.71 -0.06
CA ILE A 62 3.70 10.02 0.34
C ILE A 62 5.23 10.05 0.25
N MET A 63 5.91 9.03 0.78
CA MET A 63 7.38 8.92 0.73
C MET A 63 7.91 8.85 -0.71
N GLU A 64 7.26 8.06 -1.56
CA GLU A 64 7.60 7.91 -2.98
C GLU A 64 7.41 9.24 -3.72
N LEU A 65 6.30 9.94 -3.48
CA LEU A 65 6.05 11.26 -4.08
C LEU A 65 7.12 12.28 -3.66
N TYR A 66 7.54 12.28 -2.39
CA TYR A 66 8.63 13.16 -1.94
C TYR A 66 9.93 12.89 -2.72
N GLY A 67 10.31 11.62 -2.86
CA GLY A 67 11.49 11.23 -3.63
C GLY A 67 11.38 11.62 -5.10
N ALA A 68 10.21 11.41 -5.71
CA ALA A 68 9.95 11.78 -7.10
C ALA A 68 10.01 13.30 -7.32
N MET A 69 9.42 14.08 -6.41
CA MET A 69 9.49 15.54 -6.39
C MET A 69 10.95 16.02 -6.37
N ALA A 70 11.76 15.49 -5.45
CA ALA A 70 13.16 15.86 -5.33
C ALA A 70 13.96 15.47 -6.58
N PHE A 71 13.74 14.27 -7.12
CA PHE A 71 14.41 13.80 -8.33
C PHE A 71 14.09 14.65 -9.57
N GLN A 72 12.91 15.26 -9.62
CA GLN A 72 12.44 16.10 -10.73
C GLN A 72 12.66 17.58 -10.49
N ASP A 73 13.44 17.97 -9.47
CA ASP A 73 13.71 19.37 -9.08
C ASP A 73 12.42 20.19 -8.90
N CYS A 74 11.36 19.56 -8.41
CA CYS A 74 10.10 20.23 -8.10
C CYS A 74 10.21 20.96 -6.75
N THR A 75 9.63 22.16 -6.67
CA THR A 75 9.65 22.99 -5.46
C THR A 75 8.57 22.61 -4.46
N LYS A 76 7.52 21.91 -4.92
CA LYS A 76 6.38 21.45 -4.10
C LYS A 76 5.89 20.09 -4.58
N ALA A 77 5.24 19.37 -3.68
CA ALA A 77 4.55 18.13 -3.98
C ALA A 77 3.09 18.18 -3.52
N VAL A 78 2.20 17.63 -4.34
CA VAL A 78 0.77 17.49 -4.05
C VAL A 78 0.38 16.04 -4.27
N LEU A 79 -0.31 15.45 -3.29
CA LEU A 79 -1.05 14.21 -3.50
C LEU A 79 -2.55 14.52 -3.64
N ALA A 80 -3.08 14.35 -4.84
CA ALA A 80 -4.50 14.50 -5.12
C ALA A 80 -5.25 13.18 -4.93
N THR A 81 -6.33 13.18 -4.17
CA THR A 81 -7.17 11.98 -4.00
C THR A 81 -8.64 12.31 -3.79
N ASP A 82 -9.51 11.44 -4.32
CA ASP A 82 -10.94 11.38 -3.97
C ASP A 82 -11.19 10.34 -2.88
N GLY A 83 -10.15 9.76 -2.29
CA GLY A 83 -10.22 8.71 -1.27
C GLY A 83 -9.93 9.22 0.13
N GLU A 84 -9.63 8.28 1.03
CA GLU A 84 -9.15 8.59 2.37
C GLU A 84 -7.66 8.27 2.49
N LEU A 85 -7.00 8.92 3.45
CA LEU A 85 -5.63 8.65 3.83
C LEU A 85 -5.60 7.81 5.11
N LEU A 86 -4.60 6.94 5.23
CA LEU A 86 -4.23 6.34 6.51
C LEU A 86 -3.61 7.40 7.43
N ASP A 87 -3.69 7.21 8.74
CA ASP A 87 -3.22 8.21 9.71
C ASP A 87 -1.69 8.39 9.68
N ASP A 88 -0.95 7.34 9.36
CA ASP A 88 0.51 7.42 9.15
C ASP A 88 0.86 8.20 7.87
N ALA A 89 0.05 8.10 6.82
CA ALA A 89 0.21 8.89 5.61
C ALA A 89 0.01 10.39 5.89
N LYS A 90 -0.96 10.75 6.72
CA LYS A 90 -1.18 12.16 7.13
C LYS A 90 0.02 12.74 7.88
N ILE A 91 0.57 11.99 8.84
CA ILE A 91 1.78 12.41 9.58
C ILE A 91 2.94 12.67 8.62
N VAL A 92 3.20 11.74 7.71
CA VAL A 92 4.33 11.88 6.79
C VAL A 92 4.10 13.03 5.81
N ALA A 93 2.87 13.25 5.36
CA ALA A 93 2.54 14.36 4.48
C ALA A 93 2.81 15.72 5.17
N GLU A 94 2.37 15.87 6.41
CA GLU A 94 2.65 17.05 7.23
C GLU A 94 4.16 17.25 7.42
N LYS A 95 4.88 16.17 7.82
CA LYS A 95 6.32 16.24 8.10
C LYS A 95 7.15 16.61 6.88
N LEU A 96 6.75 16.15 5.69
CA LEU A 96 7.45 16.37 4.42
C LEU A 96 6.88 17.56 3.63
N ASN A 97 5.93 18.30 4.19
CA ASN A 97 5.27 19.44 3.55
C ASN A 97 4.65 19.07 2.18
N ILE A 98 4.01 17.90 2.10
CA ILE A 98 3.24 17.45 0.93
C ILE A 98 1.80 17.91 1.10
N GLU A 99 1.31 18.71 0.16
CA GLU A 99 -0.08 19.16 0.14
C GLU A 99 -1.02 18.00 -0.22
N ILE A 100 -2.12 17.86 0.50
CA ILE A 100 -3.17 16.89 0.18
C ILE A 100 -4.34 17.60 -0.49
N LEU A 101 -4.53 17.36 -1.79
CA LEU A 101 -5.67 17.88 -2.54
C LEU A 101 -6.82 16.87 -2.48
N GLN A 102 -7.79 17.11 -1.59
CA GLN A 102 -9.00 16.31 -1.52
C GLN A 102 -9.98 16.73 -2.63
N THR A 103 -10.31 15.83 -3.55
CA THR A 103 -11.21 16.12 -4.68
C THR A 103 -12.61 15.52 -4.53
N ARG A 104 -12.91 14.88 -3.40
CA ARG A 104 -14.29 14.49 -3.06
C ARG A 104 -15.10 15.76 -2.82
N THR A 105 -16.12 15.99 -3.64
CA THR A 105 -17.17 16.97 -3.34
C THR A 105 -18.09 16.39 -2.27
N ASN A 106 -17.83 16.67 -0.99
CA ASN A 106 -18.78 16.37 0.07
C ASN A 106 -19.14 17.66 0.81
N ASN A 107 -20.40 18.09 0.67
CA ASN A 107 -21.08 18.86 1.72
C ASN A 107 -21.10 17.99 2.97
N THR A 108 -20.09 18.14 3.83
CA THR A 108 -20.13 18.06 5.29
C THR A 108 -18.69 18.11 5.75
N ASP A 109 -18.28 19.32 6.08
CA ASP A 109 -17.13 19.56 6.93
C ASP A 109 -17.41 18.89 8.28
N THR A 110 -16.62 17.89 8.63
CA THR A 110 -16.56 17.43 10.02
C THR A 110 -15.10 17.18 10.34
N SER A 111 -14.47 18.27 10.78
CA SER A 111 -13.24 18.24 11.55
C SER A 111 -13.29 17.10 12.59
N MET A 112 -12.43 16.10 12.42
CA MET A 112 -12.14 15.14 13.49
C MET A 112 -10.85 15.55 14.17
N LYS A 113 -11.02 15.85 15.47
CA LYS A 113 -9.98 16.02 16.48
C LYS A 113 -8.98 14.87 16.40
N GLY A 114 -7.69 15.22 16.44
CA GLY A 114 -6.59 14.29 16.52
C GLY A 114 -6.69 13.40 17.75
N ASN A 115 -6.66 12.09 17.54
CA ASN A 115 -6.26 11.17 18.58
C ASN A 115 -4.73 11.07 18.52
N LEU A 116 -4.10 11.59 19.56
CA LEU A 116 -2.69 11.37 19.88
C LEU A 116 -2.41 9.87 19.94
N TYR A 117 -1.33 9.46 19.28
CA TYR A 117 -0.81 8.10 19.29
C TYR A 117 -0.53 7.69 20.74
N LYS A 118 -1.25 6.68 21.23
CA LYS A 118 -0.79 5.91 22.39
C LYS A 118 0.24 4.93 21.88
N GLU A 119 1.51 5.15 22.23
CA GLU A 119 2.53 4.11 22.17
C GLU A 119 2.13 3.00 23.14
N GLU A 120 1.47 1.96 22.64
CA GLU A 120 1.30 0.74 23.41
C GLU A 120 2.65 0.02 23.50
N LYS A 121 3.12 -0.16 24.74
CA LYS A 121 4.33 -0.92 25.08
C LYS A 121 4.27 -2.31 24.41
N PRO A 122 5.39 -2.81 23.86
CA PRO A 122 5.42 -4.14 23.25
C PRO A 122 5.00 -5.20 24.28
N LYS A 123 3.97 -5.97 23.96
CA LYS A 123 3.69 -7.24 24.65
C LYS A 123 4.92 -8.13 24.49
N LEU A 124 5.30 -8.81 25.56
CA LEU A 124 6.51 -9.63 25.66
C LEU A 124 6.53 -10.71 24.55
N PHE A 125 7.35 -10.51 23.52
CA PHE A 125 7.60 -11.44 22.43
C PHE A 125 8.43 -12.61 22.97
N ASN A 126 7.83 -13.78 23.22
CA ASN A 126 8.61 -15.02 23.42
C ASN A 126 7.84 -16.33 23.12
N SER A 127 6.63 -16.28 22.55
CA SER A 127 5.85 -17.50 22.20
C SER A 127 5.97 -17.91 20.73
N TYR A 128 6.35 -16.99 19.84
CA TYR A 128 6.39 -17.21 18.40
C TYR A 128 7.78 -16.88 17.83
N PRO A 129 8.23 -17.57 16.77
CA PRO A 129 9.49 -17.28 16.11
C PRO A 129 9.52 -15.83 15.59
N THR A 130 10.71 -15.31 15.35
CA THR A 130 10.88 -14.09 14.55
C THR A 130 10.38 -14.31 13.12
N PHE A 131 10.16 -13.23 12.38
CA PHE A 131 9.78 -13.34 10.96
C PHE A 131 10.83 -14.14 10.16
N ASP A 132 12.12 -13.88 10.39
CA ASP A 132 13.21 -14.52 9.65
C ASP A 132 13.28 -16.03 9.95
N GLU A 133 13.13 -16.42 11.22
CA GLU A 133 13.03 -17.84 11.61
C GLU A 133 11.78 -18.51 11.02
N ALA A 134 10.62 -17.85 11.08
CA ALA A 134 9.39 -18.37 10.50
C ALA A 134 9.50 -18.52 8.97
N TRP A 135 10.13 -17.54 8.31
CA TRP A 135 10.38 -17.55 6.88
C TRP A 135 11.26 -18.73 6.49
N GLN A 136 12.42 -18.87 7.14
CA GLN A 136 13.38 -19.93 6.85
C GLN A 136 12.82 -21.33 7.15
N LYS A 137 12.15 -21.48 8.30
CA LYS A 137 11.68 -22.79 8.78
C LYS A 137 10.42 -23.28 8.08
N TYR A 138 9.50 -22.37 7.71
CA TYR A 138 8.17 -22.77 7.23
C TYR A 138 7.81 -22.27 5.83
N ILE A 139 8.35 -21.13 5.39
CA ILE A 139 7.98 -20.53 4.11
C ILE A 139 8.96 -20.91 2.99
N MET A 140 10.28 -20.88 3.24
CA MET A 140 11.29 -21.33 2.26
C MET A 140 11.06 -22.77 1.79
N PRO A 141 10.70 -23.74 2.65
CA PRO A 141 10.39 -25.11 2.22
C PRO A 141 9.15 -25.24 1.32
N LEU A 142 8.34 -24.19 1.15
CA LEU A 142 7.20 -24.22 0.22
C LEU A 142 7.65 -24.19 -1.24
N LYS A 143 8.93 -23.97 -1.56
CA LYS A 143 9.44 -24.04 -2.94
C LYS A 143 9.10 -25.39 -3.58
N GLY A 144 8.50 -25.36 -4.77
CA GLY A 144 8.02 -26.54 -5.49
C GLY A 144 6.61 -27.02 -5.10
N SER A 145 6.06 -26.55 -3.99
CA SER A 145 4.72 -26.91 -3.54
C SER A 145 3.61 -26.24 -4.35
N THR A 146 2.39 -26.78 -4.26
CA THR A 146 1.18 -26.16 -4.83
C THR A 146 0.16 -25.90 -3.72
N LEU A 147 -0.14 -24.63 -3.48
CA LEU A 147 -1.11 -24.18 -2.48
C LEU A 147 -2.47 -23.92 -3.13
N LYS A 148 -3.56 -24.33 -2.48
CA LYS A 148 -4.93 -24.15 -3.00
C LYS A 148 -5.68 -23.08 -2.23
N ASN A 149 -6.45 -22.27 -2.95
CA ASN A 149 -7.45 -21.38 -2.36
C ASN A 149 -8.77 -21.47 -3.14
N SER A 150 -9.77 -20.68 -2.74
CA SER A 150 -11.09 -20.66 -3.38
C SER A 150 -11.09 -20.22 -4.85
N ARG A 151 -9.97 -19.70 -5.38
CA ARG A 151 -9.79 -19.28 -6.79
C ARG A 151 -8.91 -20.25 -7.58
N GLY A 152 -8.43 -21.33 -6.96
CA GLY A 152 -7.63 -22.37 -7.59
C GLY A 152 -6.20 -22.49 -7.04
N ASN A 153 -5.35 -23.13 -7.84
CA ASN A 153 -3.99 -23.53 -7.47
C ASN A 153 -3.00 -22.35 -7.56
N ASN A 154 -1.99 -22.37 -6.71
CA ASN A 154 -0.85 -21.44 -6.71
C ASN A 154 0.42 -22.29 -6.56
N LYS A 155 1.14 -22.51 -7.66
CA LYS A 155 2.41 -23.27 -7.66
C LYS A 155 3.55 -22.34 -7.26
N ILE A 156 4.26 -22.67 -6.19
CA ILE A 156 5.39 -21.88 -5.68
C ILE A 156 6.64 -22.31 -6.44
N ILE A 157 7.18 -21.43 -7.26
CA ILE A 157 8.32 -21.72 -8.15
C ILE A 157 9.64 -21.46 -7.43
N ASP A 158 9.69 -20.35 -6.69
CA ASP A 158 10.89 -19.96 -5.94
C ASP A 158 10.52 -19.20 -4.67
N VAL A 159 11.36 -19.36 -3.65
CA VAL A 159 11.27 -18.66 -2.37
C VAL A 159 12.68 -18.27 -1.97
N ASN A 160 12.91 -16.97 -1.76
CA ASN A 160 14.19 -16.43 -1.34
C ASN A 160 13.97 -15.18 -0.45
N TRP A 161 15.04 -14.51 -0.04
CA TRP A 161 14.93 -13.32 0.80
C TRP A 161 14.39 -12.07 0.08
N GLY A 162 14.26 -12.10 -1.25
CA GLY A 162 13.53 -11.09 -2.01
C GLY A 162 12.01 -11.32 -2.02
N GLY A 163 11.56 -12.56 -1.80
CA GLY A 163 10.14 -12.91 -1.73
C GLY A 163 9.81 -14.24 -2.38
N ILE A 164 8.64 -14.31 -3.03
CA ILE A 164 8.09 -15.53 -3.62
C ILE A 164 7.70 -15.31 -5.08
N LYS A 165 8.15 -16.22 -5.94
CA LYS A 165 7.66 -16.38 -7.31
C LYS A 165 6.66 -17.53 -7.38
N ARG A 166 5.52 -17.32 -8.03
CA ARG A 166 4.49 -18.33 -8.19
C ARG A 166 3.83 -18.30 -9.57
N ILE A 167 3.23 -19.41 -9.96
CA ILE A 167 2.25 -19.48 -11.05
C ILE A 167 0.86 -19.53 -10.42
N THR A 168 -0.01 -18.60 -10.82
CA THR A 168 -1.40 -18.50 -10.35
C THR A 168 -2.31 -19.48 -11.09
N SER A 169 -3.57 -19.61 -10.64
CA SER A 169 -4.58 -20.45 -11.27
C SER A 169 -4.98 -20.06 -12.70
N LYS A 170 -4.45 -18.94 -13.20
CA LYS A 170 -4.64 -18.48 -14.58
C LYS A 170 -3.36 -18.65 -15.42
N ASP A 171 -2.46 -19.52 -14.97
CA ASP A 171 -1.14 -19.76 -15.56
C ASP A 171 -0.27 -18.51 -15.75
N LYS A 172 -0.55 -17.48 -14.94
CA LYS A 172 0.26 -16.26 -14.90
C LYS A 172 1.28 -16.33 -13.79
N GLU A 173 2.52 -16.03 -14.14
CA GLU A 173 3.58 -15.77 -13.17
C GLU A 173 3.26 -14.51 -12.36
N GLY A 174 3.58 -14.57 -11.06
CA GLY A 174 3.42 -13.45 -10.15
C GLY A 174 4.45 -13.52 -9.04
N GLU A 175 4.91 -12.34 -8.65
CA GLU A 175 5.90 -12.16 -7.58
C GLU A 175 5.27 -11.40 -6.41
N ILE A 176 5.61 -11.82 -5.19
CA ILE A 176 5.31 -11.09 -3.97
C ILE A 176 6.61 -10.85 -3.23
N GLY A 177 6.95 -9.56 -3.05
CA GLY A 177 8.12 -9.16 -2.27
C GLY A 177 7.99 -9.50 -0.78
N ILE A 178 9.13 -9.81 -0.15
CA ILE A 178 9.21 -10.23 1.25
C ILE A 178 8.58 -9.22 2.22
N GLU A 179 8.67 -7.93 1.93
CA GLU A 179 8.16 -6.85 2.80
C GLU A 179 6.65 -6.95 3.06
N GLY A 180 5.87 -7.41 2.08
CA GLY A 180 4.44 -7.63 2.28
C GLY A 180 4.16 -8.75 3.28
N PHE A 181 5.01 -9.78 3.33
CA PHE A 181 4.93 -10.85 4.32
C PHE A 181 5.41 -10.38 5.69
N ARG A 182 6.55 -9.69 5.75
CA ARG A 182 7.12 -9.13 6.99
C ARG A 182 6.12 -8.21 7.68
N LEU A 183 5.48 -7.30 6.92
CA LEU A 183 4.44 -6.40 7.42
C LEU A 183 3.24 -7.17 7.99
N ALA A 184 2.71 -8.14 7.24
CA ALA A 184 1.54 -8.91 7.66
C ALA A 184 1.84 -9.78 8.89
N TYR A 185 3.02 -10.40 8.92
CA TYR A 185 3.49 -11.23 10.04
C TYR A 185 3.67 -10.40 11.31
N ASN A 186 4.40 -9.27 11.24
CA ASN A 186 4.63 -8.44 12.42
C ASN A 186 3.32 -7.88 12.99
N LYS A 187 2.37 -7.51 12.12
CA LYS A 187 1.01 -7.11 12.54
C LYS A 187 0.30 -8.27 13.25
N LEU A 188 0.36 -9.47 12.67
CA LEU A 188 -0.24 -10.68 13.24
C LEU A 188 0.32 -11.01 14.62
N ILE A 189 1.66 -10.97 14.81
CA ILE A 189 2.27 -11.26 16.11
C ILE A 189 1.98 -10.17 17.14
N LYS A 190 1.88 -8.90 16.72
CA LYS A 190 1.61 -7.80 17.64
C LYS A 190 0.17 -7.77 18.14
N GLU A 191 -0.79 -8.10 17.29
CA GLU A 191 -2.22 -7.89 17.54
C GLU A 191 -3.05 -9.18 17.51
N ASP A 192 -2.39 -10.33 17.50
CA ASP A 192 -2.97 -11.69 17.39
C ASP A 192 -3.85 -11.90 16.14
N LYS A 193 -3.94 -10.90 15.26
CA LYS A 193 -4.79 -10.87 14.07
C LYS A 193 -4.28 -9.90 13.01
N VAL A 194 -4.40 -10.31 11.75
CA VAL A 194 -4.27 -9.41 10.60
C VAL A 194 -5.35 -9.69 9.56
N THR A 195 -6.02 -8.64 9.09
CA THR A 195 -7.04 -8.77 8.04
C THR A 195 -6.41 -8.64 6.65
N ARG A 196 -6.98 -9.33 5.65
CA ARG A 196 -6.57 -9.16 4.25
C ARG A 196 -6.76 -7.71 3.78
N SER A 197 -7.80 -7.03 4.28
CA SER A 197 -8.09 -5.63 3.94
C SER A 197 -6.95 -4.72 4.39
N TYR A 198 -6.50 -4.87 5.64
CA TYR A 198 -5.34 -4.13 6.16
C TYR A 198 -4.11 -4.36 5.29
N ILE A 199 -3.75 -5.62 5.00
CA ILE A 199 -2.60 -5.94 4.15
C ILE A 199 -2.73 -5.22 2.81
N ASN A 200 -3.90 -5.26 2.18
CA ASN A 200 -4.15 -4.63 0.89
C ASN A 200 -4.03 -3.10 0.90
N GLN A 201 -4.28 -2.45 2.02
CA GLN A 201 -4.09 -0.99 2.15
C GLN A 201 -2.61 -0.63 2.25
N GLN A 202 -1.82 -1.49 2.89
CA GLN A 202 -0.40 -1.22 3.16
C GLN A 202 0.53 -1.59 2.00
N VAL A 203 0.20 -2.63 1.23
CA VAL A 203 1.06 -3.10 0.15
C VAL A 203 0.71 -2.42 -1.18
N ASN A 204 1.74 -1.97 -1.90
CA ASN A 204 1.53 -1.22 -3.14
C ASN A 204 0.93 -2.08 -4.28
N LYS A 205 1.22 -3.38 -4.31
CA LYS A 205 0.79 -4.34 -5.35
C LYS A 205 -0.43 -5.15 -4.91
N ARG A 206 -1.24 -5.66 -5.86
CA ARG A 206 -2.40 -6.55 -5.56
C ARG A 206 -1.95 -7.97 -5.15
N CYS A 207 -1.28 -8.10 -4.01
CA CYS A 207 -0.70 -9.37 -3.54
C CYS A 207 -1.32 -9.90 -2.23
N SER A 208 -2.24 -9.15 -1.60
CA SER A 208 -2.83 -9.47 -0.29
C SER A 208 -3.41 -10.88 -0.17
N SER A 209 -4.07 -11.40 -1.21
CA SER A 209 -4.61 -12.77 -1.19
C SER A 209 -3.53 -13.84 -1.16
N GLY A 210 -2.40 -13.59 -1.83
CA GLY A 210 -1.27 -14.50 -1.84
C GLY A 210 -0.52 -14.49 -0.51
N ILE A 211 -0.35 -13.31 0.09
CA ILE A 211 0.23 -13.16 1.44
C ILE A 211 -0.58 -13.95 2.45
N VAL A 212 -1.90 -13.78 2.46
CA VAL A 212 -2.80 -14.53 3.37
C VAL A 212 -2.73 -16.03 3.12
N LEU A 213 -2.71 -16.48 1.86
CA LEU A 213 -2.62 -17.92 1.54
C LEU A 213 -1.36 -18.56 2.11
N ILE A 214 -0.21 -17.90 1.91
CA ILE A 214 1.11 -18.44 2.25
C ILE A 214 1.39 -18.33 3.75
N LEU A 215 1.10 -17.20 4.39
CA LEU A 215 1.23 -17.09 5.85
C LEU A 215 0.25 -17.99 6.59
N GLY A 216 -0.90 -18.32 5.98
CA GLY A 216 -1.82 -19.33 6.51
C GLY A 216 -1.26 -20.76 6.52
N GLN A 217 -0.07 -21.01 5.94
CA GLN A 217 0.61 -22.31 6.03
C GLN A 217 1.46 -22.45 7.31
N LEU A 218 1.66 -21.35 8.06
CA LEU A 218 2.40 -21.40 9.32
C LEU A 218 1.63 -22.26 10.33
N PRO A 219 2.30 -23.18 11.06
CA PRO A 219 1.60 -24.18 11.87
C PRO A 219 0.81 -23.55 13.03
N PHE A 220 1.20 -22.36 13.48
CA PHE A 220 0.56 -21.59 14.55
C PHE A 220 -0.42 -20.53 14.04
N VAL A 221 -0.76 -20.53 12.76
CA VAL A 221 -1.70 -19.56 12.15
C VAL A 221 -2.96 -20.27 11.69
N GLU A 222 -4.11 -19.63 11.92
CA GLU A 222 -5.41 -20.05 11.42
C GLU A 222 -6.00 -18.98 10.49
N MET A 223 -6.67 -19.42 9.42
CA MET A 223 -7.33 -18.53 8.46
C MET A 223 -8.85 -18.51 8.66
N ILE A 224 -9.40 -17.33 8.91
CA ILE A 224 -10.85 -17.12 9.04
C ILE A 224 -11.39 -16.47 7.77
N ASN A 225 -12.59 -16.83 7.31
CA ASN A 225 -13.14 -16.38 6.03
C ASN A 225 -14.11 -15.17 6.11
N ARG A 226 -14.43 -14.62 7.29
CA ARG A 226 -15.36 -13.48 7.44
C ARG A 226 -15.00 -12.58 8.65
N PRO A 227 -14.34 -11.42 8.44
CA PRO A 227 -13.62 -11.05 7.23
C PRO A 227 -12.39 -11.95 7.01
N LYS A 228 -11.92 -12.08 5.76
CA LYS A 228 -10.73 -12.88 5.47
C LYS A 228 -9.52 -12.38 6.26
N SER A 229 -9.05 -13.17 7.22
CA SER A 229 -8.05 -12.79 8.22
C SER A 229 -7.14 -13.97 8.56
N LEU A 230 -5.96 -13.66 9.10
CA LEU A 230 -5.11 -14.60 9.82
C LEU A 230 -5.22 -14.28 11.31
N ILE A 231 -5.29 -15.30 12.14
CA ILE A 231 -5.20 -15.21 13.60
C ILE A 231 -4.15 -16.20 14.11
N LEU A 232 -3.61 -15.94 15.30
CA LEU A 232 -2.76 -16.92 15.98
C LEU A 232 -3.62 -18.00 16.62
N LYS A 233 -3.19 -19.26 16.51
CA LYS A 233 -3.79 -20.36 17.25
C LYS A 233 -3.48 -20.16 18.73
N GLN A 234 -4.54 -20.24 19.54
CA GLN A 234 -4.45 -20.25 20.99
C GLN A 234 -4.02 -21.64 21.47
#